data_AF-A0A2R4C5T2-F1
#
_entry.id   AF-A0A2R4C5T2-F1
#
_cell.length_a   1.000
_cell.length_b   1.000
_cell.length_c   1.000
_cell.angle_alpha   90.00
_cell.angle_beta   90.00
_cell.angle_gamma   90.00
#
_symmetry.space_group_name_H-M   'P 1'
#
loop_
_entity.id
_entity.type
_entity.pdbx_description
1 polymer ?
#
loop_
_entity_poly.entity_id
_entity_poly.type
_entity_poly.pdbx_seq_one_letter_code
_entity_poly.pdbx_strand_id
1 'polypeptide(L)' 'MGIVKISDQMHENLRIASGALSRSINAQAEHWLRIGLLAETNPDLNYSELCQLLLRGDTGGGPLRLAPLDRETLNA' A
#
# COMPACT_ATOMS: atom_id res chain seq x y z
N MET A 1 -1.58 15.22 13.74
CA MET A 1 -1.20 14.54 12.49
C MET A 1 0.22 14.93 12.15
N GLY A 2 1.15 13.98 11.98
CA GLY A 2 2.51 14.28 11.51
C GLY A 2 2.49 14.52 10.00
N ILE A 3 3.04 15.64 9.53
CA ILE A 3 3.13 15.92 8.09
C ILE A 3 4.43 15.30 7.58
N VAL A 4 4.31 14.34 6.66
CA VAL A 4 5.47 13.77 5.95
C VAL A 4 5.76 14.65 4.74
N LYS A 5 6.95 15.22 4.68
CA LYS A 5 7.42 15.97 3.51
C LYS A 5 7.94 15.00 2.45
N ILE A 6 7.55 15.23 1.20
CA ILE A 6 8.05 14.50 0.02
C ILE A 6 8.57 15.52 -1.00
N SER A 7 9.38 15.07 -1.95
CA SER A 7 9.88 15.95 -3.02
C SER A 7 8.76 16.37 -3.99
N ASP A 8 8.93 17.51 -4.65
CA ASP A 8 7.97 18.00 -5.65
C ASP A 8 7.76 16.99 -6.79
N GLN A 9 8.84 16.32 -7.20
CA GLN A 9 8.78 15.25 -8.20
C GLN A 9 7.90 14.08 -7.75
N MET A 10 7.99 13.68 -6.47
CA MET A 10 7.16 12.61 -5.93
C MET A 10 5.69 13.06 -5.81
N HIS A 11 5.46 14.31 -5.43
CA HIS A 11 4.12 14.88 -5.40
C HIS A 11 3.46 14.89 -6.80
N GLU A 12 4.22 15.20 -7.85
CA GLU A 12 3.70 15.16 -9.22
C GLU A 12 3.43 13.72 -9.69
N ASN A 13 4.31 12.77 -9.37
CA ASN A 13 4.06 11.34 -9.63
C ASN A 13 2.77 10.86 -8.95
N LEU A 14 2.51 11.29 -7.70
CA LEU A 14 1.25 11.01 -7.01
C LEU A 14 0.05 11.62 -7.71
N ARG A 15 0.14 12.88 -8.17
CA ARG A 15 -0.93 13.55 -8.92
C ARG A 15 -1.29 12.76 -10.18
N ILE A 16 -0.30 12.39 -10.99
CA ILE A 16 -0.52 11.63 -12.23
C ILE A 16 -1.15 10.26 -11.93
N ALA A 17 -0.55 9.50 -10.99
CA ALA A 17 -1.03 8.17 -10.64
C ALA A 17 -2.44 8.19 -10.04
N SER A 18 -2.71 9.15 -9.15
CA SER A 18 -4.03 9.30 -8.51
C SER A 18 -5.13 9.58 -9.54
N GLY A 19 -4.86 10.44 -10.54
CA GLY A 19 -5.77 10.69 -11.65
C GLY A 19 -6.02 9.44 -12.51
N ALA A 20 -4.96 8.74 -12.90
CA ALA A 20 -5.06 7.52 -13.71
C ALA A 20 -5.81 6.38 -12.99
N LEU A 21 -5.64 6.27 -11.68
CA LEU A 21 -6.21 5.19 -10.87
C LEU A 21 -7.49 5.60 -10.13
N SER A 22 -8.03 6.80 -10.44
CA SER A 22 -9.27 7.34 -9.88
C SER A 22 -9.30 7.36 -8.34
N ARG A 23 -8.23 7.87 -7.73
CA ARG A 23 -8.04 7.97 -6.27
C ARG A 23 -7.75 9.41 -5.87
N SER A 24 -7.92 9.76 -4.60
CA SER A 24 -7.34 11.00 -4.08
C SER A 24 -5.81 10.88 -4.00
N ILE A 25 -5.10 12.01 -4.00
CA ILE A 25 -3.63 12.05 -3.83
C ILE A 25 -3.22 11.37 -2.52
N ASN A 26 -3.96 11.61 -1.43
CA ASN A 26 -3.67 10.99 -0.13
C ASN A 26 -3.90 9.48 -0.16
N ALA A 27 -5.00 9.02 -0.77
CA ALA A 27 -5.27 7.58 -0.91
C ALA A 27 -4.21 6.88 -1.78
N GLN A 28 -3.72 7.56 -2.82
CA GLN A 28 -2.62 7.06 -3.64
C GLN A 28 -1.31 6.96 -2.84
N ALA A 29 -1.00 7.99 -2.04
CA ALA A 29 0.19 8.01 -1.19
C ALA A 29 0.12 6.89 -0.13
N GLU A 30 -1.02 6.75 0.53
CA GLU A 30 -1.27 5.69 1.50
C GLU A 30 -1.11 4.31 0.86
N HIS A 31 -1.68 4.09 -0.32
CA HIS A 31 -1.51 2.82 -1.04
C HIS A 31 -0.03 2.48 -1.30
N TRP A 32 0.78 3.44 -1.75
CA TRP A 32 2.22 3.21 -1.96
C TRP A 32 2.96 2.92 -0.65
N LEU A 33 2.66 3.64 0.43
CA LEU A 33 3.26 3.39 1.74
C LEU A 33 2.91 1.99 2.26
N ARG A 34 1.65 1.57 2.10
CA ARG A 34 1.18 0.24 2.50
C ARG A 34 1.84 -0.87 1.68
N ILE A 35 1.93 -0.70 0.35
CA ILE A 35 2.66 -1.65 -0.51
C ILE A 35 4.14 -1.72 -0.13
N GLY A 36 4.80 -0.58 0.13
CA GLY A 36 6.21 -0.54 0.54
C GLY A 36 6.45 -1.30 1.84
N LEU A 37 5.60 -1.10 2.85
CA LEU A 37 5.69 -1.85 4.11
C LEU A 37 5.47 -3.36 3.92
N LEU A 38 4.48 -3.74 3.10
CA LEU A 38 4.21 -5.15 2.83
C LEU A 38 5.36 -5.80 2.04
N ALA A 39 5.96 -5.10 1.08
CA ALA A 39 7.12 -5.60 0.34
C ALA A 39 8.34 -5.79 1.25
N GLU A 40 8.58 -4.86 2.18
CA GLU A 40 9.69 -4.96 3.16
C GLU A 40 9.51 -6.15 4.11
N THR A 41 8.27 -6.42 4.52
CA THR A 41 7.96 -7.49 5.48
C THR A 41 7.72 -8.85 4.82
N ASN A 42 7.48 -8.87 3.50
CA ASN A 42 7.19 -10.08 2.72
C ASN A 42 8.00 -10.06 1.41
N PRO A 43 9.34 -10.18 1.47
CA PRO A 43 10.22 -10.03 0.29
C PRO A 43 9.98 -11.08 -0.80
N ASP A 44 9.40 -12.22 -0.46
CA ASP A 44 9.13 -13.31 -1.39
C ASP A 44 7.82 -13.14 -2.19
N LEU A 45 6.98 -12.17 -1.81
CA LEU A 45 5.68 -11.93 -2.44
C LEU A 45 5.79 -10.96 -3.61
N ASN A 46 5.09 -11.27 -4.69
CA ASN A 46 4.97 -10.37 -5.83
C ASN A 46 3.87 -9.32 -5.63
N TYR A 47 3.84 -8.29 -6.48
CA TYR A 47 2.89 -7.19 -6.37
C TYR A 47 1.42 -7.64 -6.32
N SER A 48 1.03 -8.65 -7.10
CA SER A 48 -0.34 -9.16 -7.08
C SER A 48 -0.69 -9.81 -5.74
N GLU A 49 0.23 -10.58 -5.15
CA GLU A 49 0.07 -11.18 -3.81
C GLU A 49 -0.07 -10.07 -2.74
N LEU A 50 0.76 -9.02 -2.81
CA LEU A 50 0.67 -7.86 -1.90
C LEU A 50 -0.67 -7.13 -2.02
N CYS A 51 -1.20 -6.96 -3.23
CA CYS A 51 -2.52 -6.39 -3.44
C CYS A 51 -3.63 -7.26 -2.84
N GLN A 52 -3.54 -8.59 -2.94
CA GLN A 52 -4.49 -9.49 -2.28
C GLN A 52 -4.42 -9.36 -0.76
N LEU A 53 -3.22 -9.25 -0.20
CA LEU A 53 -3.04 -8.98 1.23
C LEU A 53 -3.69 -7.67 1.66
N LEU A 54 -3.60 -6.61 0.86
CA LEU A 54 -4.29 -5.35 1.15
C LEU A 54 -5.82 -5.50 1.16
N LEU A 55 -6.37 -6.23 0.19
CA LEU A 55 -7.81 -6.48 0.11
C LEU A 55 -8.31 -7.34 1.28
N ARG A 56 -7.51 -8.31 1.74
CA ARG A 56 -7.82 -9.16 2.89
C ARG A 56 -7.61 -8.44 4.23
N GLY A 57 -6.58 -7.61 4.31
CA GLY A 57 -6.08 -7.00 5.54
C GLY A 57 -6.76 -5.70 5.95
N ASP A 58 -7.41 -4.98 5.03
CA ASP A 58 -8.05 -3.72 5.42
C ASP A 58 -9.26 -3.31 4.56
N THR A 59 -10.43 -3.36 5.20
CA THR A 59 -11.65 -2.63 4.83
C THR A 59 -11.87 -1.39 5.73
N GLY A 60 -10.95 -1.05 6.65
CA GLY A 60 -11.28 -0.21 7.79
C GLY A 60 -10.16 0.60 8.42
N GLY A 61 -9.36 1.34 7.64
CA GLY A 61 -8.65 2.56 8.08
C GLY A 61 -7.75 2.45 9.32
N GLY A 62 -7.42 1.24 9.75
CA GLY A 62 -6.62 0.94 10.93
C GLY A 62 -5.15 0.74 10.56
N PRO A 63 -4.25 0.73 11.55
CA PRO A 63 -2.86 0.36 11.30
C PRO A 63 -2.83 -1.06 10.69
N LEU A 64 -2.09 -1.20 9.58
CA LEU A 64 -1.86 -2.50 8.95
C LEU A 64 -1.42 -3.50 10.02
N ARG A 65 -2.26 -4.51 10.28
CA ARG A 65 -1.89 -5.61 11.18
C ARG A 65 -0.85 -6.46 10.45
N LEU A 66 0.39 -6.35 10.87
CA LEU A 66 1.53 -7.15 10.42
C LEU A 66 1.47 -8.60 10.93
N ALA A 67 0.27 -9.18 11.06
CA ALA A 67 0.18 -10.62 11.28
C ALA A 67 0.91 -11.29 10.10
N PRO A 68 1.70 -12.36 10.33
CA PRO A 68 2.31 -13.10 9.25
C PRO A 68 1.17 -13.63 8.36
N LEU A 69 1.00 -13.02 7.19
CA LEU A 69 0.13 -13.51 6.15
C LEU A 69 1.06 -14.17 5.12
N ASP A 70 1.54 -15.36 5.49
CA ASP A 70 2.38 -16.18 4.63
C ASP A 70 1.61 -16.71 3.41
N ARG A 71 2.33 -17.30 2.45
CA ARG A 71 1.72 -17.87 1.25
C ARG A 71 0.68 -18.95 1.56
N GLU A 72 0.76 -19.62 2.71
CA GLU A 72 -0.25 -20.58 3.14
C GLU A 72 -1.58 -19.88 3.44
N THR A 73 -1.56 -18.73 4.11
CA THR A 73 -2.78 -17.91 4.32
C THR A 73 -3.32 -17.25 3.06
N LEU A 74 -2.51 -17.08 2.01
CA LEU A 74 -2.98 -16.61 0.69
C LEU A 74 -3.71 -17.70 -0.12
N ASN A 75 -3.30 -18.96 0.02
CA ASN A 75 -3.86 -20.09 -0.74
C ASN A 75 -4.99 -20.84 -0.02
N ALA A 76 -5.23 -20.54 1.26
CA ALA A 76 -6.43 -20.95 2.01
C ALA A 76 -7.62 -20.01 1.74
#